data_AF-A0A1G8CL79-F1
#
_entry.id   AF-A0A1G8CL79-F1
#
_cell.length_a   1.000
_cell.length_b   1.000
_cell.length_c   1.000
_cell.angle_alpha   90.00
_cell.angle_beta   90.00
_cell.angle_gamma   90.00
#
_symmetry.space_group_name_H-M   'P 1'
#
loop_
_entity.id
_entity.type
_entity.pdbx_description
1 polymer ?
#
loop_
_entity_poly.entity_id
_entity_poly.type
_entity_poly.pdbx_seq_one_letter_code
_entity_poly.pdbx_strand_id
1 'polypeptide(L)'
;MTDTSIPTMVAPQVLLINHFKTLKLPTFAREYEKVGIECAREDVDYPRYLLRLCELECIDRERRNTERRIRQAKFPVIKSLDTFDFAAIPGLNKSLVLELMRCEWIDKRENIIALGPSGVGKTHTALALGLAACQKSMSVLFTTAAALVHELMEARDEKRLRTLQKHLTNVKLLIIDELGYVPFTAVGSELLFEVFSRRYEHAATLVTSNLPFDE
;
A
#
# COMPACT_ATOMS: atom_id res chain seq x y z
N MET A 1 7.35 -33.43 56.44
CA MET A 1 7.11 -33.67 55.01
C MET A 1 6.80 -32.32 54.38
N THR A 2 7.84 -31.59 54.02
CA THR A 2 7.74 -30.30 53.33
C THR A 2 7.89 -30.56 51.84
N ASP A 3 6.77 -30.47 51.15
CA ASP A 3 6.66 -30.57 49.70
C ASP A 3 7.50 -29.44 49.06
N THR A 4 8.65 -29.81 48.49
CA THR A 4 9.56 -28.88 47.84
C THR A 4 9.24 -28.91 46.36
N SER A 5 8.33 -28.03 45.95
CA SER A 5 8.04 -27.79 44.54
C SER A 5 9.28 -27.17 43.89
N ILE A 6 10.01 -27.99 43.14
CA ILE A 6 11.12 -27.56 42.28
C ILE A 6 10.51 -26.59 41.25
N PRO A 7 10.94 -25.32 41.18
CA PRO A 7 10.49 -24.45 40.11
C PRO A 7 11.05 -25.02 38.80
N THR A 8 10.16 -25.46 37.90
CA THR A 8 10.50 -25.94 36.56
C THR A 8 11.31 -24.85 35.86
N MET A 9 12.64 -24.98 35.84
CA MET A 9 13.52 -24.06 35.13
C MET A 9 13.29 -24.23 33.63
N VAL A 10 12.43 -23.39 33.08
CA VAL A 10 12.17 -23.33 31.64
C VAL A 10 13.49 -22.98 30.95
N ALA A 11 13.88 -23.77 29.93
CA ALA A 11 15.11 -23.54 29.19
C ALA A 11 15.17 -22.10 28.66
N PRO A 12 16.32 -21.39 28.72
CA PRO A 12 16.44 -20.00 28.29
C PRO A 12 15.93 -19.74 26.87
N GLN A 13 16.10 -20.71 25.96
CA GLN A 13 15.61 -20.67 24.58
C GLN A 13 14.07 -20.56 24.51
N VAL A 14 13.36 -21.28 25.38
CA VAL A 14 11.89 -21.27 25.43
C VAL A 14 11.39 -19.92 25.95
N LEU A 15 12.07 -19.35 26.96
CA LEU A 15 11.78 -18.00 27.44
C LEU A 15 12.02 -16.96 26.34
N LEU A 16 13.15 -17.07 25.63
CA LEU A 16 13.52 -16.17 24.54
C LEU A 16 12.46 -16.14 23.42
N ILE A 17 12.02 -17.32 22.95
CA ILE A 17 10.97 -17.44 21.92
C ILE A 17 9.66 -16.82 22.40
N ASN A 18 9.28 -17.03 23.66
CA ASN A 18 8.07 -16.42 24.23
C ASN A 18 8.19 -14.90 24.29
N HIS A 19 9.33 -14.36 24.71
CA HIS A 19 9.57 -12.91 24.70
C HIS A 19 9.54 -12.33 23.28
N PHE A 20 10.13 -13.00 22.29
CA PHE A 20 10.05 -12.57 20.89
C PHE A 20 8.61 -12.50 20.38
N LYS A 21 7.75 -13.47 20.75
CA LYS A 21 6.32 -13.42 20.41
C LYS A 21 5.62 -12.23 21.07
N THR A 22 5.84 -12.00 22.37
CA THR A 22 5.25 -10.88 23.11
C THR A 22 5.69 -9.53 22.53
N LEU A 23 6.95 -9.39 22.15
CA LEU A 23 7.52 -8.18 21.55
C LEU A 23 7.22 -8.04 20.05
N LYS A 24 6.53 -9.02 19.44
CA LYS A 24 6.24 -9.07 17.99
C LYS A 24 7.50 -9.00 17.13
N LEU A 25 8.50 -9.81 17.48
CA LEU A 25 9.78 -9.98 16.77
C LEU A 25 9.85 -11.36 16.08
N PRO A 26 9.05 -11.60 15.03
CA PRO A 26 9.00 -12.90 14.36
C PRO A 26 10.31 -13.26 13.63
N THR A 27 11.08 -12.28 13.15
CA THR A 27 12.36 -12.55 12.49
C THR A 27 13.41 -12.97 13.51
N PHE A 28 13.40 -12.36 14.71
CA PHE A 28 14.23 -12.84 15.82
C PHE A 28 13.92 -14.30 16.15
N ALA A 29 12.64 -14.66 16.30
CA ALA A 29 12.25 -16.03 16.62
C ALA A 29 12.71 -17.06 15.58
N ARG A 30 12.88 -16.66 14.31
CA ARG A 30 13.31 -17.53 13.22
C ARG A 30 14.82 -17.54 13.01
N GLU A 31 15.50 -16.41 13.19
CA GLU A 31 16.89 -16.22 12.74
C GLU A 31 17.91 -16.14 13.89
N TYR A 32 17.50 -15.94 15.16
CA TYR A 32 18.45 -15.68 16.27
C TYR A 32 19.53 -16.75 16.41
N GLU A 33 19.16 -18.02 16.28
CA GLU A 33 20.09 -19.14 16.43
C GLU A 33 21.09 -19.19 15.27
N LYS A 34 20.60 -19.06 14.03
CA LYS A 34 21.43 -19.06 12.83
C LYS A 34 22.44 -17.91 12.85
N VAL A 35 21.97 -16.68 13.09
CA VAL A 35 22.82 -15.49 13.14
C VAL A 35 23.79 -15.59 14.32
N GLY A 36 23.38 -16.21 15.44
CA GLY A 36 24.24 -16.46 16.59
C GLY A 36 25.40 -17.41 16.26
N ILE A 37 25.12 -18.51 15.54
CA ILE A 37 26.15 -19.45 15.08
C ILE A 37 27.10 -18.77 14.08
N GLU A 38 26.58 -17.97 13.15
CA GLU A 38 27.41 -17.22 12.19
C GLU A 38 28.31 -16.20 12.90
N CYS A 39 27.77 -15.41 13.83
CA CYS A 39 28.54 -14.44 14.59
C CYS A 39 29.61 -15.09 15.48
N ALA A 40 29.30 -16.25 16.09
CA ALA A 40 30.27 -17.01 16.87
C ALA A 40 31.43 -17.55 16.02
N ARG A 41 31.17 -17.91 14.75
CA ARG A 41 32.22 -18.34 13.79
C ARG A 41 33.09 -17.18 13.33
N GLU A 42 32.51 -15.99 13.21
CA GLU A 42 33.18 -14.77 12.75
C GLU A 42 33.85 -13.97 13.89
N ASP A 43 33.80 -14.46 15.13
CA ASP A 43 34.27 -13.77 16.35
C ASP A 43 33.68 -12.35 16.50
N VAL A 44 32.39 -12.22 16.15
CA VAL A 44 31.63 -10.97 16.21
C VAL A 44 31.14 -10.74 17.64
N ASP A 45 31.32 -9.52 18.14
CA ASP A 45 30.89 -9.14 19.48
C ASP A 45 29.36 -9.08 19.64
N TYR A 46 28.90 -9.16 20.89
CA TYR A 46 27.47 -9.18 21.22
C TYR A 46 26.67 -7.99 20.66
N PRO A 47 27.18 -6.73 20.69
CA PRO A 47 26.47 -5.62 20.09
C PRO A 47 26.26 -5.78 18.58
N ARG A 48 27.25 -6.28 17.82
CA ARG A 48 27.10 -6.50 16.38
C ARG A 48 26.17 -7.67 16.06
N TYR A 49 26.19 -8.72 16.87
CA TYR A 49 25.18 -9.80 16.77
C TYR A 49 23.75 -9.24 16.92
N LEU A 50 23.51 -8.43 17.96
CA LEU A 50 22.21 -7.82 18.19
C LEU A 50 21.83 -6.86 17.07
N LEU A 51 22.79 -6.06 16.57
CA LEU A 51 22.58 -5.17 15.44
C LEU A 51 22.13 -5.93 14.18
N ARG A 52 22.83 -7.01 13.81
CA ARG A 52 22.47 -7.85 12.65
C ARG A 52 21.04 -8.39 12.76
N LEU A 53 20.64 -8.84 13.94
CA LEU A 53 19.25 -9.29 14.17
C LEU A 53 18.23 -8.16 14.07
N CYS A 54 18.53 -7.00 14.64
CA CYS A 54 17.68 -5.82 14.53
C CYS A 54 17.50 -5.40 13.06
N GLU A 55 18.59 -5.38 12.28
CA GLU A 55 18.56 -5.04 10.85
C GLU A 55 17.69 -6.02 10.05
N LEU A 56 17.85 -7.34 10.29
CA LEU A 56 17.01 -8.36 9.65
C LEU A 56 15.52 -8.18 9.98
N GLU A 57 15.18 -7.93 11.24
CA GLU A 57 13.78 -7.69 11.64
C GLU A 57 13.23 -6.39 11.03
N CYS A 58 14.03 -5.32 10.95
CA CYS A 58 13.65 -4.08 10.30
C CYS A 58 13.32 -4.30 8.81
N ILE A 59 14.22 -4.97 8.07
CA ILE A 59 14.03 -5.29 6.65
C ILE A 59 12.78 -6.13 6.43
N ASP A 60 12.61 -7.21 7.21
CA ASP A 60 11.44 -8.09 7.09
C ASP A 60 10.14 -7.38 7.48
N ARG A 61 10.19 -6.45 8.43
CA ARG A 61 9.03 -5.65 8.84
C ARG A 61 8.63 -4.65 7.77
N GLU A 62 9.59 -3.96 7.15
CA GLU A 62 9.36 -3.07 6.03
C GLU A 62 8.75 -3.83 4.84
N ARG A 63 9.34 -4.98 4.49
CA ARG A 63 8.81 -5.87 3.45
C ARG A 63 7.35 -6.26 3.71
N ARG A 64 7.04 -6.79 4.90
CA ARG A 64 5.67 -7.18 5.28
C ARG A 64 4.70 -6.01 5.28
N ASN A 65 5.15 -4.83 5.71
CA ASN A 65 4.34 -3.62 5.68
C ASN A 65 4.00 -3.21 4.24
N THR A 66 4.97 -3.26 3.33
CA THR A 66 4.78 -2.98 1.91
C THR A 66 3.83 -4.00 1.26
N GLU A 67 4.06 -5.29 1.47
CA GLU A 67 3.18 -6.37 0.96
C GLU A 67 1.73 -6.20 1.47
N ARG A 68 1.56 -5.83 2.74
CA ARG A 68 0.24 -5.53 3.31
C ARG A 68 -0.43 -4.35 2.62
N ARG A 69 0.30 -3.26 2.36
CA ARG A 69 -0.25 -2.08 1.67
C ARG A 69 -0.63 -2.39 0.23
N ILE A 70 0.20 -3.13 -0.50
CA ILE A 70 -0.10 -3.59 -1.87
C ILE A 70 -1.39 -4.41 -1.88
N ARG A 71 -1.57 -5.33 -0.90
CA ARG A 71 -2.81 -6.10 -0.77
C ARG A 71 -4.02 -5.21 -0.45
N GLN A 72 -3.86 -4.25 0.46
CA GLN A 72 -4.92 -3.30 0.83
C GLN A 72 -5.30 -2.35 -0.31
N ALA A 73 -4.39 -2.10 -1.25
CA ALA A 73 -4.64 -1.26 -2.41
C ALA A 73 -5.60 -1.89 -3.43
N LYS A 74 -5.87 -3.21 -3.35
CA LYS A 74 -6.83 -3.91 -4.23
C LYS A 74 -6.52 -3.74 -5.73
N PHE A 75 -5.24 -3.70 -6.11
CA PHE A 75 -4.86 -3.66 -7.52
C PHE A 75 -5.39 -4.92 -8.25
N PRO A 76 -6.00 -4.78 -9.44
CA PRO A 76 -6.46 -5.92 -10.24
C PRO A 76 -5.27 -6.77 -10.71
N VAL A 77 -4.15 -6.13 -11.02
CA VAL A 77 -2.88 -6.76 -11.39
C VAL A 77 -1.74 -5.93 -10.81
N ILE A 78 -0.68 -6.60 -10.34
CA ILE A 78 0.55 -5.92 -9.93
C ILE A 78 1.39 -5.65 -11.17
N LYS A 79 1.62 -4.38 -11.47
CA LYS A 79 2.44 -3.93 -12.60
C LYS A 79 3.48 -2.93 -12.09
N SER A 80 4.76 -3.25 -12.25
CA SER A 80 5.84 -2.31 -11.99
C SER A 80 6.18 -1.53 -13.24
N LEU A 81 6.77 -0.36 -13.06
CA LEU A 81 7.25 0.46 -14.16
C LEU A 81 8.39 -0.22 -14.95
N ASP A 82 9.11 -1.17 -14.34
CA ASP A 82 10.15 -1.96 -15.02
C ASP A 82 9.57 -2.81 -16.17
N THR A 83 8.28 -3.13 -16.07
CA THR A 83 7.54 -3.85 -17.12
C THR A 83 6.87 -2.90 -18.12
N PHE A 84 7.07 -1.59 -17.98
CA PHE A 84 6.45 -0.58 -18.83
C PHE A 84 7.35 -0.25 -20.03
N ASP A 85 6.90 -0.64 -21.22
CA ASP A 85 7.57 -0.26 -22.45
C ASP A 85 7.15 1.15 -22.88
N PHE A 86 7.98 2.13 -22.53
CA PHE A 86 7.80 3.52 -22.96
C PHE A 86 7.92 3.69 -24.48
N ALA A 87 8.60 2.78 -25.19
CA ALA A 87 8.67 2.82 -26.65
C ALA A 87 7.34 2.41 -27.30
N ALA A 88 6.53 1.60 -26.61
CA ALA A 88 5.19 1.20 -27.09
C ALA A 88 4.16 2.34 -27.02
N ILE A 89 4.41 3.42 -26.26
CA ILE A 89 3.49 4.55 -26.09
C ILE A 89 4.26 5.87 -26.31
N PRO A 90 4.54 6.24 -27.58
CA PRO A 90 5.38 7.40 -27.90
C PRO A 90 4.80 8.75 -27.45
N GLY A 91 3.49 8.83 -27.20
CA GLY A 91 2.82 10.04 -26.68
C GLY A 91 2.97 10.26 -25.16
N LEU A 92 3.52 9.29 -24.42
CA LEU A 92 3.66 9.40 -22.97
C LEU A 92 4.97 10.13 -22.62
N ASN A 93 4.87 11.24 -21.89
CA ASN A 93 6.04 11.97 -21.42
C ASN A 93 6.77 11.16 -20.33
N LYS A 94 7.83 10.45 -20.73
CA LYS A 94 8.66 9.64 -19.83
C LYS A 94 9.22 10.43 -18.65
N SER A 95 9.66 11.67 -18.88
CA SER A 95 10.23 12.51 -17.82
C SER A 95 9.20 12.83 -16.74
N LEU A 96 7.97 13.18 -17.15
CA LEU A 96 6.85 13.40 -16.23
C LEU A 96 6.51 12.13 -15.46
N VAL A 97 6.43 10.97 -16.11
CA VAL A 97 6.13 9.71 -15.41
C VAL A 97 7.20 9.39 -14.35
N LEU A 98 8.48 9.56 -14.69
CA LEU A 98 9.58 9.35 -13.74
C LEU A 98 9.57 10.36 -12.57
N GLU A 99 9.14 11.60 -12.81
CA GLU A 99 8.91 12.58 -11.75
C GLU A 99 7.75 12.15 -10.84
N LEU A 100 6.62 11.75 -11.41
CA LEU A 100 5.45 11.29 -10.68
C LEU A 100 5.73 10.02 -9.83
N MET A 101 6.66 9.17 -10.26
CA MET A 101 7.12 7.99 -9.51
C MET A 101 7.83 8.36 -8.20
N ARG A 102 8.27 9.62 -8.03
CA ARG A 102 8.80 10.10 -6.75
C ARG A 102 7.70 10.32 -5.71
N CYS A 103 6.42 10.33 -6.11
CA CYS A 103 5.26 10.48 -5.25
C CYS A 103 5.19 11.81 -4.48
N GLU A 104 6.02 12.81 -4.81
CA GLU A 104 6.01 14.11 -4.13
C GLU A 104 4.66 14.85 -4.31
N TRP A 105 4.02 14.66 -5.46
CA TRP A 105 2.67 15.16 -5.75
C TRP A 105 1.61 14.59 -4.79
N ILE A 106 1.81 13.37 -4.26
CA ILE A 106 0.91 12.75 -3.28
C ILE A 106 1.00 13.50 -1.94
N ASP A 107 2.22 13.85 -1.52
CA ASP A 107 2.45 14.62 -0.29
C ASP A 107 1.93 16.05 -0.41
N LYS A 108 2.03 16.64 -1.61
CA LYS A 108 1.43 17.94 -1.96
C LYS A 108 -0.09 17.88 -2.14
N ARG A 109 -0.69 16.68 -2.13
CA ARG A 109 -2.13 16.44 -2.30
C ARG A 109 -2.65 16.89 -3.67
N GLU A 110 -1.78 16.83 -4.67
CA GLU A 110 -2.12 17.17 -6.05
C GLU A 110 -2.90 16.02 -6.69
N ASN A 111 -3.84 16.35 -7.58
CA ASN A 111 -4.60 15.36 -8.32
C ASN A 111 -3.98 15.16 -9.70
N ILE A 112 -4.04 13.92 -10.18
CA ILE A 112 -3.57 13.56 -11.53
C ILE A 112 -4.75 13.06 -12.33
N ILE A 113 -4.85 13.54 -13.56
CA ILE A 113 -5.83 13.05 -14.52
C ILE A 113 -5.08 12.50 -15.72
N ALA A 114 -5.17 11.19 -15.92
CA ALA A 114 -4.65 10.50 -17.10
C ALA A 114 -5.75 10.41 -18.15
N LEU A 115 -5.58 11.13 -19.25
CA LEU A 115 -6.53 11.19 -20.36
C LEU A 115 -5.97 10.54 -21.62
N GLY A 116 -6.86 9.97 -22.42
CA GLY A 116 -6.51 9.44 -23.74
C GLY A 116 -7.36 8.25 -24.15
N PRO A 117 -7.23 7.78 -25.40
CA PRO A 117 -8.02 6.67 -25.92
C PRO A 117 -7.72 5.37 -25.15
N SER A 118 -8.58 4.36 -25.33
CA SER A 118 -8.33 3.04 -24.74
C SER A 118 -7.02 2.43 -25.28
N GLY A 119 -6.35 1.61 -24.47
CA GLY A 119 -5.13 0.89 -24.88
C GLY A 119 -3.81 1.67 -24.78
N VAL A 120 -3.81 2.96 -24.40
CA VAL A 120 -2.57 3.78 -24.31
C VAL A 120 -1.85 3.69 -22.95
N GLY A 121 -2.13 2.67 -22.14
CA GLY A 121 -1.39 2.43 -20.88
C GLY A 121 -1.76 3.33 -19.69
N LYS A 122 -2.92 4.02 -19.70
CA LYS A 122 -3.38 4.85 -18.57
C LYS A 122 -3.51 4.06 -17.27
N THR A 123 -4.27 2.96 -17.30
CA THR A 123 -4.45 2.05 -16.17
C THR A 123 -3.10 1.49 -15.71
N HIS A 124 -2.23 1.09 -16.66
CA HIS A 124 -0.90 0.58 -16.30
C HIS A 124 -0.07 1.66 -15.57
N THR A 125 -0.05 2.89 -16.08
CA THR A 125 0.65 4.01 -15.42
C THR A 125 0.08 4.28 -14.02
N ALA A 126 -1.25 4.26 -13.87
CA ALA A 126 -1.92 4.40 -12.58
C ALA A 126 -1.50 3.30 -11.58
N LEU A 127 -1.50 2.04 -12.02
CA LEU A 127 -1.09 0.90 -11.19
C LEU A 127 0.39 1.00 -10.79
N ALA A 128 1.27 1.40 -11.72
CA ALA A 128 2.69 1.55 -11.43
C ALA A 128 2.96 2.67 -10.42
N LEU A 129 2.29 3.83 -10.56
CA LEU A 129 2.35 4.93 -9.60
C LEU A 129 1.79 4.51 -8.23
N GLY A 130 0.69 3.75 -8.21
CA GLY A 130 0.12 3.20 -6.98
C GLY A 130 1.08 2.22 -6.27
N LEU A 131 1.76 1.37 -7.04
CA LEU A 131 2.75 0.45 -6.50
C LEU A 131 3.95 1.19 -5.90
N ALA A 132 4.45 2.22 -6.59
CA ALA A 132 5.52 3.08 -6.09
C ALA A 132 5.14 3.78 -4.78
N ALA A 133 3.91 4.28 -4.67
CA ALA A 133 3.40 4.88 -3.44
C ALA A 133 3.36 3.87 -2.28
N CYS A 134 2.94 2.63 -2.56
CA CYS A 134 2.96 1.55 -1.55
C CYS A 134 4.38 1.23 -1.07
N GLN A 135 5.36 1.20 -1.97
CA GLN A 135 6.79 1.01 -1.65
C GLN A 135 7.35 2.17 -0.81
N LYS A 136 6.85 3.40 -1.02
CA LYS A 136 7.12 4.57 -0.17
C LYS A 136 6.25 4.64 1.08
N SER A 137 5.70 3.51 1.52
CA SER A 137 4.91 3.38 2.75
C SER A 137 3.60 4.19 2.80
N MET A 138 3.09 4.66 1.66
CA MET A 138 1.82 5.38 1.56
C MET A 138 0.63 4.42 1.43
N SER A 139 -0.51 4.76 2.02
CA SER A 139 -1.76 4.00 1.84
C SER A 139 -2.39 4.33 0.48
N VAL A 140 -2.70 3.30 -0.29
CA VAL A 140 -3.29 3.41 -1.62
C VAL A 140 -4.58 2.61 -1.67
N LEU A 141 -5.55 3.05 -2.46
CA LEU A 141 -6.71 2.26 -2.84
C LEU A 141 -6.97 2.44 -4.34
N PHE A 142 -7.14 1.33 -5.04
CA PHE A 142 -7.57 1.27 -6.43
C PHE A 142 -9.02 0.82 -6.52
N THR A 143 -9.78 1.45 -7.40
CA THR A 143 -11.14 1.05 -7.76
C THR A 143 -11.47 1.56 -9.16
N THR A 144 -12.42 0.93 -9.85
CA THR A 144 -13.02 1.52 -11.06
C THR A 144 -14.12 2.49 -10.63
N ALA A 145 -14.40 3.51 -11.44
CA ALA A 145 -15.47 4.46 -11.14
C ALA A 145 -16.83 3.76 -10.96
N ALA A 146 -17.12 2.76 -11.80
CA ALA A 146 -18.34 1.94 -11.70
C ALA A 146 -18.41 1.16 -10.38
N ALA A 147 -17.33 0.48 -9.98
CA ALA A 147 -17.29 -0.27 -8.73
C ALA A 147 -17.42 0.66 -7.50
N LEU A 148 -16.78 1.84 -7.55
CA LEU A 148 -16.87 2.83 -6.49
C LEU A 148 -18.30 3.35 -6.31
N VAL A 149 -18.97 3.72 -7.41
CA VAL A 149 -20.37 4.19 -7.35
C VAL A 149 -21.28 3.12 -6.79
N HIS A 150 -21.12 1.87 -7.24
CA HIS A 150 -21.87 0.73 -6.70
C HIS A 150 -21.64 0.57 -5.19
N GLU A 151 -20.38 0.56 -4.73
CA GLU A 151 -20.05 0.43 -3.31
C GLU A 151 -20.59 1.59 -2.46
N LEU A 152 -20.61 2.82 -3.01
CA LEU A 152 -21.20 4.00 -2.36
C LEU A 152 -22.72 3.89 -2.24
N MET A 153 -23.41 3.40 -3.27
CA MET A 153 -24.86 3.19 -3.26
C MET A 153 -25.25 2.12 -2.23
N GLU A 154 -24.59 0.96 -2.25
CA GLU A 154 -24.81 -0.09 -1.25
C GLU A 154 -24.52 0.43 0.17
N ALA A 155 -23.42 1.16 0.34
CA ALA A 155 -23.05 1.71 1.64
C ALA A 155 -24.09 2.68 2.19
N ARG A 156 -24.74 3.45 1.31
CA ARG A 156 -25.84 4.35 1.68
C ARG A 156 -27.05 3.56 2.17
N ASP A 157 -27.45 2.54 1.42
CA ASP A 157 -28.63 1.74 1.72
C ASP A 157 -28.44 0.93 3.03
N GLU A 158 -27.21 0.47 3.29
CA GLU A 158 -26.80 -0.22 4.52
C GLU A 158 -26.41 0.72 5.68
N LYS A 159 -26.59 2.04 5.53
CA LYS A 159 -26.24 3.07 6.53
C LYS A 159 -24.76 3.07 6.97
N ARG A 160 -23.85 2.58 6.13
CA ARG A 160 -22.38 2.58 6.33
C ARG A 160 -21.63 3.62 5.48
N LEU A 161 -22.33 4.48 4.75
CA LEU A 161 -21.74 5.48 3.83
C LEU A 161 -20.66 6.34 4.48
N ARG A 162 -20.91 6.85 5.69
CA ARG A 162 -19.95 7.69 6.42
C ARG A 162 -18.64 6.98 6.69
N THR A 163 -18.69 5.69 7.02
CA THR A 163 -17.51 4.86 7.28
C THR A 163 -16.69 4.65 6.01
N LEU A 164 -17.36 4.33 4.90
CA LEU A 164 -16.71 4.20 3.59
C LEU A 164 -16.07 5.51 3.15
N GLN A 165 -16.80 6.63 3.19
CA GLN A 165 -16.26 7.95 2.83
C GLN A 165 -15.06 8.35 3.70
N LYS A 166 -15.10 8.05 5.00
CA LYS A 166 -13.94 8.29 5.89
C LYS A 166 -12.74 7.44 5.47
N HIS A 167 -12.96 6.17 5.14
CA HIS A 167 -11.90 5.31 4.62
C HIS A 167 -11.32 5.86 3.31
N LEU A 168 -12.18 6.21 2.35
CA LEU A 168 -11.80 6.81 1.08
C LEU A 168 -11.07 8.14 1.24
N THR A 169 -11.31 8.92 2.29
CA THR A 169 -10.60 10.18 2.55
C THR A 169 -9.23 9.95 3.19
N ASN A 170 -9.10 8.91 4.03
CA ASN A 170 -7.88 8.64 4.80
C ASN A 170 -6.76 7.97 3.99
N VAL A 171 -7.06 7.34 2.85
CA VAL A 171 -6.02 6.81 1.97
C VAL A 171 -5.24 7.97 1.33
N LYS A 172 -3.91 7.86 1.35
CA LYS A 172 -3.01 8.90 0.81
C LYS A 172 -3.20 9.07 -0.69
N LEU A 173 -3.39 7.97 -1.40
CA LEU A 173 -3.71 7.96 -2.82
C LEU A 173 -4.99 7.14 -3.07
N LEU A 174 -5.97 7.76 -3.71
CA LEU A 174 -7.12 7.07 -4.28
C LEU A 174 -6.96 7.04 -5.80
N ILE A 175 -6.99 5.86 -6.39
CA ILE A 175 -6.95 5.66 -7.84
C ILE A 175 -8.35 5.26 -8.30
N ILE A 176 -8.91 6.04 -9.21
CA ILE A 176 -10.21 5.81 -9.83
C ILE A 176 -9.99 5.59 -11.32
N ASP A 177 -10.12 4.33 -11.75
CA ASP A 177 -9.92 3.93 -13.14
C ASP A 177 -11.23 4.01 -13.94
N GLU A 178 -11.12 4.26 -15.24
CA GLU A 178 -12.23 4.23 -16.21
C GLU A 178 -13.39 5.20 -15.89
N LEU A 179 -13.07 6.38 -15.38
CA LEU A 179 -14.06 7.43 -15.19
C LEU A 179 -14.60 7.87 -16.56
N GLY A 180 -15.91 7.68 -16.79
CA GLY A 180 -16.57 8.06 -18.04
C GLY A 180 -17.01 6.91 -18.96
N TYR A 181 -16.75 5.66 -18.60
CA TYR A 181 -17.16 4.51 -19.40
C TYR A 181 -18.63 4.08 -19.20
N VAL A 182 -19.28 4.52 -18.11
CA VAL A 182 -20.65 4.13 -17.77
C VAL A 182 -21.43 5.38 -17.34
N PRO A 183 -22.65 5.64 -17.88
CA PRO A 183 -23.50 6.71 -17.38
C PRO A 183 -23.93 6.37 -15.95
N PHE A 184 -23.58 7.23 -15.00
CA PHE A 184 -24.01 7.08 -13.62
C PHE A 184 -25.44 7.61 -13.45
N THR A 185 -26.19 7.03 -12.52
CA THR A 185 -27.43 7.64 -12.04
C THR A 185 -27.12 8.99 -11.41
N ALA A 186 -28.09 9.92 -11.36
CA ALA A 186 -27.89 11.23 -10.73
C ALA A 186 -27.33 11.10 -9.30
N VAL A 187 -27.90 10.18 -8.53
CA VAL A 187 -27.44 9.80 -7.18
C VAL A 187 -26.00 9.30 -7.18
N GLY A 188 -25.63 8.41 -8.12
CA GLY A 188 -24.27 7.89 -8.21
C GLY A 188 -23.24 8.98 -8.51
N SER A 189 -23.59 9.91 -9.41
CA SER A 189 -22.77 11.08 -9.72
C SER A 189 -22.59 12.00 -8.52
N GLU A 190 -23.67 12.28 -7.76
CA GLU A 190 -23.62 13.08 -6.52
C GLU A 190 -22.70 12.45 -5.47
N LEU A 191 -22.82 11.14 -5.24
CA LEU A 191 -21.98 10.42 -4.28
C LEU A 191 -20.50 10.44 -4.68
N LEU A 192 -20.21 10.27 -5.98
CA LEU A 192 -18.86 10.33 -6.49
C LEU A 192 -18.27 11.74 -6.38
N PHE A 193 -19.06 12.77 -6.72
CA PHE A 193 -18.68 14.16 -6.55
C PHE A 193 -18.37 14.51 -5.09
N GLU A 194 -19.14 13.97 -4.14
CA GLU A 194 -18.89 14.15 -2.71
C GLU A 194 -17.54 13.55 -2.30
N VAL A 195 -17.15 12.39 -2.86
CA VAL A 195 -15.83 11.79 -2.63
C VAL A 195 -14.71 12.71 -3.13
N PHE A 196 -14.82 13.23 -4.36
CA PHE A 196 -13.83 14.17 -4.90
C PHE A 196 -13.73 15.44 -4.06
N SER A 197 -14.88 16.02 -3.69
CA SER A 197 -14.96 17.25 -2.89
C SER A 197 -14.30 17.10 -1.52
N ARG A 198 -14.51 15.96 -0.84
CA ARG A 198 -13.88 15.68 0.46
C ARG A 198 -12.39 15.41 0.38
N ARG A 199 -11.89 14.97 -0.78
CA ARG A 199 -10.47 14.68 -0.99
C ARG A 199 -9.69 15.89 -1.50
N TYR A 200 -10.36 16.84 -2.14
CA TYR A 200 -9.76 18.09 -2.59
C TYR A 200 -8.99 18.76 -1.44
N GLU A 201 -7.72 19.10 -1.69
CA GLU A 201 -6.77 19.65 -0.71
C GLU A 201 -6.47 18.80 0.54
N HIS A 202 -7.04 17.60 0.66
CA HIS A 202 -6.84 16.69 1.80
C HIS A 202 -5.97 15.48 1.44
N ALA A 203 -6.15 14.89 0.26
CA ALA A 203 -5.37 13.75 -0.21
C ALA A 203 -5.42 13.62 -1.73
N ALA A 204 -4.34 13.10 -2.32
CA ALA A 204 -4.17 13.01 -3.76
C ALA A 204 -5.09 11.97 -4.41
N THR A 205 -5.63 12.30 -5.58
CA THR A 205 -6.49 11.39 -6.35
C THR A 205 -5.94 11.27 -7.77
N LEU A 206 -5.79 10.04 -8.26
CA LEU A 206 -5.44 9.75 -9.64
C LEU A 206 -6.67 9.22 -10.35
N VAL A 207 -7.05 9.86 -11.44
CA VAL A 207 -8.19 9.46 -12.27
C VAL A 207 -7.69 9.06 -13.64
N THR A 208 -8.20 7.96 -14.19
CA THR A 208 -8.07 7.68 -15.63
C THR A 208 -9.41 7.88 -16.32
N SER A 209 -9.40 8.49 -17.50
CA SER A 209 -10.59 8.68 -18.31
C SER A 209 -10.29 8.57 -19.80
N ASN A 210 -11.27 8.09 -20.55
CA ASN A 210 -11.29 8.07 -22.01
C ASN A 210 -12.12 9.21 -22.61
N LEU A 211 -12.80 10.02 -21.78
CA LEU A 211 -13.62 11.11 -22.26
C LEU A 211 -12.74 12.32 -22.64
N PRO A 212 -13.03 12.99 -23.76
CA PRO A 212 -12.53 14.34 -23.95
C PRO A 212 -13.09 15.23 -22.82
N PHE A 213 -12.29 16.16 -22.31
CA PHE A 213 -12.85 17.26 -21.55
C PHE A 213 -13.63 18.11 -22.55
N ASP A 214 -14.95 18.05 -22.49
CA ASP A 214 -15.77 19.07 -23.13
C ASP A 214 -15.57 20.37 -22.32
N GLU A 215 -15.08 21.41 -22.98
CA GLU A 215 -14.94 22.78 -22.42
C GLU A 215 -16.30 23.40 -22.08
#